data_AF-A0A3A6E310-F1
#
_entry.id   AF-A0A3A6E310-F1
#
_cell.length_a   1.000
_cell.length_b   1.000
_cell.length_c   1.000
_cell.angle_alpha   90.00
_cell.angle_beta   90.00
_cell.angle_gamma   90.00
#
_symmetry.space_group_name_H-M   'P 1'
#
loop_
_entity.id
_entity.type
_entity.pdbx_description
1 polymer ?
#
loop_
_entity_poly.entity_id
_entity_poly.type
_entity_poly.pdbx_seq_one_letter_code
_entity_poly.pdbx_strand_id
1 'polypeptide(L)'
;MRIAVLGGAFDPIHNGHLQIAKQAVKQLRIDEVWFMPSAATPLKQEQAASFQDRAAMISLAIAPYRHMKLCTLEQELEGVSYTIRTVKTLFQRYPQHSFCWLIGDDQALQFDRWKSSDELKQLLPFYVFTRDEQDISLPDGLHRVHMQLLAVSSSEIRQGQKLYQVPDRVRDYMGAHGLYLERMVRQRMSEKRFLHSQSVAALCVQLARAHQLDCRVAYLMGITHDVCKQLPYAQAEAWMRSHMPNSLQEAPAIWHGYIGADYINKVFHIHDRRILQAVYHHVKGRNRTDYDRILFIADKLDPSRGYDSSREIAISMRSLKEGYRIVKEQQEAYLKKEGSCKKIRSLYMEELVRIVQKAVDEKKGERPLLYDFRELNPFIDHVVICSAQSVRQVHAIADNIKDRVKEHGYAIRAIEGSSESRWVLVDLDSVVVHVFVNEEREHFQLEKLYADLPHEDFSL
;
A
#
# COMPACT_ATOMS: atom_id res chain seq x y z
N MET A 1 -45.43 1.60 14.79
CA MET A 1 -44.43 1.32 13.75
C MET A 1 -43.62 0.11 14.17
N ARG A 2 -43.18 -0.70 13.21
CA ARG A 2 -42.26 -1.80 13.38
C ARG A 2 -40.85 -1.33 12.99
N ILE A 3 -39.97 -1.27 13.99
CA ILE A 3 -38.63 -0.72 13.86
C ILE A 3 -37.60 -1.84 13.97
N ALA A 4 -36.68 -1.92 13.02
CA ALA A 4 -35.52 -2.79 13.12
C ALA A 4 -34.31 -2.01 13.60
N VAL A 5 -33.62 -2.48 14.63
CA VAL A 5 -32.36 -1.90 15.09
C VAL A 5 -31.19 -2.69 14.50
N LEU A 6 -30.31 -2.02 13.75
CA LEU A 6 -29.04 -2.57 13.32
C LEU A 6 -27.94 -1.95 14.19
N GLY A 7 -27.53 -2.71 15.21
CA GLY A 7 -26.43 -2.32 16.11
C GLY A 7 -25.07 -2.72 15.56
N GLY A 8 -24.04 -1.90 15.80
CA GLY A 8 -22.68 -2.25 15.39
C GLY A 8 -21.68 -1.12 15.60
N ALA A 9 -20.40 -1.40 15.36
CA ALA A 9 -19.37 -0.38 15.44
C ALA A 9 -19.50 0.65 14.31
N PHE A 10 -19.77 0.21 13.06
CA PHE A 10 -19.81 1.05 11.85
C PHE A 10 -18.55 1.91 11.66
N ASP A 11 -17.39 1.26 11.70
CA ASP A 11 -16.07 1.92 11.72
C ASP A 11 -15.22 1.55 10.48
N PRO A 12 -15.60 1.93 9.25
CA PRO A 12 -16.76 2.76 8.88
C PRO A 12 -17.99 1.92 8.47
N ILE A 13 -19.13 2.60 8.30
CA ILE A 13 -20.29 2.06 7.58
C ILE A 13 -19.95 1.79 6.10
N HIS A 14 -20.63 0.82 5.48
CA HIS A 14 -20.37 0.40 4.10
C HIS A 14 -21.62 -0.24 3.47
N ASN A 15 -21.56 -0.54 2.17
CA ASN A 15 -22.68 -1.04 1.37
C ASN A 15 -23.25 -2.36 1.91
N GLY A 16 -22.43 -3.24 2.50
CA GLY A 16 -22.93 -4.44 3.19
C GLY A 16 -23.95 -4.12 4.30
N HIS A 17 -23.69 -3.11 5.14
CA HIS A 17 -24.65 -2.66 6.17
C HIS A 17 -25.94 -2.09 5.56
N LEU A 18 -25.80 -1.29 4.51
CA LEU A 18 -26.96 -0.72 3.79
C LEU A 18 -27.80 -1.82 3.12
N GLN A 19 -27.15 -2.89 2.64
CA GLN A 19 -27.83 -4.02 2.03
C GLN A 19 -28.69 -4.77 3.05
N ILE A 20 -28.17 -5.03 4.26
CA ILE A 20 -28.93 -5.61 5.37
C ILE A 20 -30.18 -4.78 5.67
N ALA A 21 -30.02 -3.47 5.84
CA ALA A 21 -31.15 -2.57 6.11
C ALA A 21 -32.20 -2.59 4.99
N LYS A 22 -31.78 -2.56 3.72
CA LYS A 22 -32.71 -2.64 2.57
C LYS A 22 -33.50 -3.95 2.56
N GLN A 23 -32.84 -5.08 2.86
CA GLN A 23 -33.50 -6.37 2.90
C GLN A 23 -34.45 -6.49 4.08
N ALA A 24 -34.10 -5.96 5.25
CA ALA A 24 -35.00 -5.91 6.39
C ALA A 24 -36.32 -5.18 6.07
N VAL A 25 -36.24 -4.01 5.43
CA VAL A 25 -37.44 -3.27 4.97
C VAL A 25 -38.29 -4.12 4.01
N LYS A 26 -37.65 -4.78 3.03
CA LYS A 26 -38.36 -5.53 2.00
C LYS A 26 -38.96 -6.85 2.50
N GLN A 27 -38.20 -7.65 3.24
CA GLN A 27 -38.57 -9.02 3.60
C GLN A 27 -39.33 -9.12 4.91
N LEU A 28 -39.05 -8.24 5.88
CA LEU A 28 -39.59 -8.34 7.23
C LEU A 28 -40.75 -7.35 7.49
N ARG A 29 -41.22 -6.62 6.47
CA ARG A 29 -42.27 -5.58 6.59
C ARG A 29 -41.93 -4.56 7.69
N ILE A 30 -40.70 -4.07 7.67
CA ILE A 30 -40.20 -3.07 8.63
C ILE A 30 -40.53 -1.67 8.10
N ASP A 31 -41.04 -0.81 8.98
CA ASP A 31 -41.32 0.60 8.64
C ASP A 31 -40.01 1.41 8.58
N GLU A 32 -39.12 1.23 9.56
CA GLU A 32 -37.83 1.91 9.62
C GLU A 32 -36.71 1.02 10.16
N VAL A 33 -35.51 1.21 9.63
CA VAL A 33 -34.26 0.63 10.16
C VAL A 33 -33.47 1.71 10.86
N TRP A 34 -33.21 1.52 12.15
CA TRP A 34 -32.41 2.42 12.97
C TRP A 34 -30.99 1.88 13.10
N PHE A 35 -30.03 2.60 12.54
CA PHE A 35 -28.61 2.33 12.68
C PHE A 35 -28.14 2.87 14.03
N MET A 36 -27.61 1.98 14.87
CA MET A 36 -27.23 2.30 16.24
C MET A 36 -25.73 2.05 16.45
N PRO A 37 -24.88 3.08 16.27
CA PRO A 37 -23.46 2.94 16.53
C PRO A 37 -23.21 2.66 18.01
N SER A 38 -22.31 1.70 18.29
CA SER A 38 -21.93 1.41 19.67
C SER A 38 -21.16 2.57 20.31
N ALA A 39 -21.37 2.86 21.59
CA ALA A 39 -20.70 3.98 22.28
C ALA A 39 -19.20 3.73 22.46
N ALA A 40 -18.84 2.51 22.89
CA ALA A 40 -17.46 2.04 22.96
C ALA A 40 -17.25 0.87 22.00
N THR A 41 -16.11 0.85 21.30
CA THR A 41 -15.61 -0.38 20.70
C THR A 41 -14.84 -1.16 21.78
N PRO A 42 -15.19 -2.43 22.07
CA PRO A 42 -14.53 -3.22 23.13
C PRO A 42 -13.01 -3.32 22.98
N LEU A 43 -12.50 -3.09 21.77
CA LEU A 43 -11.07 -2.99 21.47
C LEU A 43 -10.72 -1.51 21.30
N LYS A 44 -9.93 -0.96 22.23
CA LYS A 44 -9.22 0.32 22.04
C LYS A 44 -8.20 0.13 20.92
N GLN A 45 -8.62 0.27 19.67
CA GLN A 45 -7.71 0.32 18.53
C GLN A 45 -7.23 1.78 18.40
N GLU A 46 -5.92 1.99 18.35
CA GLU A 46 -5.29 3.33 18.29
C GLU A 46 -5.73 4.22 17.10
N GLN A 47 -6.52 3.68 16.16
CA GLN A 47 -7.02 4.39 14.97
C GLN A 47 -8.51 4.13 14.69
N ALA A 48 -9.31 3.83 15.73
CA ALA A 48 -10.77 3.76 15.59
C ALA A 48 -11.36 5.17 15.43
N ALA A 49 -12.38 5.34 14.58
CA ALA A 49 -13.05 6.62 14.43
C ALA A 49 -13.87 6.94 15.70
N SER A 50 -13.95 8.24 16.03
CA SER A 50 -14.75 8.70 17.16
C SER A 50 -16.23 8.32 16.99
N PHE A 51 -17.00 8.33 18.08
CA PHE A 51 -18.46 8.13 17.96
C PHE A 51 -19.07 9.15 17.00
N GLN A 52 -18.64 10.41 17.09
CA GLN A 52 -19.10 11.52 16.27
C GLN A 52 -18.81 11.26 14.78
N ASP A 53 -17.60 10.80 14.45
CA ASP A 53 -17.23 10.44 13.07
C ASP A 53 -18.07 9.29 12.54
N ARG A 54 -18.27 8.23 13.35
CA ARG A 54 -19.09 7.07 12.96
C ARG A 54 -20.54 7.48 12.75
N ALA A 55 -21.10 8.29 13.63
CA ALA A 55 -22.45 8.85 13.49
C ALA A 55 -22.58 9.75 12.25
N ALA A 56 -21.59 10.58 11.95
CA ALA A 56 -21.56 11.42 10.75
C ALA A 56 -21.50 10.56 9.47
N MET A 57 -20.62 9.55 9.44
CA MET A 57 -20.53 8.61 8.32
C MET A 57 -21.83 7.83 8.12
N ILE A 58 -22.49 7.37 9.20
CA ILE A 58 -23.81 6.73 9.12
C ILE A 58 -24.82 7.70 8.51
N SER A 59 -24.92 8.93 9.04
CA SER A 59 -25.85 9.94 8.54
C SER A 59 -25.67 10.21 7.05
N LEU A 60 -24.43 10.35 6.59
CA LEU A 60 -24.09 10.53 5.18
C LEU A 60 -24.47 9.33 4.32
N ALA A 61 -24.25 8.11 4.82
CA ALA A 61 -24.57 6.87 4.12
C ALA A 61 -26.09 6.67 3.97
N ILE A 62 -26.85 7.03 5.00
CA ILE A 62 -28.30 6.76 5.04
C ILE A 62 -29.15 7.90 4.49
N ALA A 63 -28.60 9.11 4.31
CA ALA A 63 -29.33 10.28 3.84
C ALA A 63 -30.23 10.06 2.59
N PRO A 64 -29.85 9.23 1.61
CA PRO A 64 -30.72 8.94 0.45
C PRO A 64 -31.93 8.05 0.75
N TYR A 65 -32.04 7.45 1.95
CA TYR A 65 -33.03 6.41 2.27
C TYR A 65 -34.00 6.86 3.36
N ARG A 66 -35.25 7.18 2.96
CA ARG A 66 -36.32 7.65 3.87
C ARG A 66 -36.66 6.70 5.04
N HIS A 67 -36.42 5.42 4.86
CA HIS A 67 -36.74 4.36 5.84
C HIS A 67 -35.57 4.01 6.76
N MET A 68 -34.49 4.81 6.74
CA MET A 68 -33.30 4.58 7.55
C MET A 68 -33.02 5.79 8.43
N LYS A 69 -32.78 5.55 9.72
CA LYS A 69 -32.47 6.61 10.70
C LYS A 69 -31.23 6.28 11.51
N LEU A 70 -30.53 7.32 11.96
CA LEU A 70 -29.49 7.20 12.98
C LEU A 70 -30.15 7.19 14.36
N CYS A 71 -29.73 6.28 15.24
CA CYS A 71 -30.12 6.27 16.63
C CYS A 71 -28.88 6.34 17.53
N THR A 72 -28.71 7.46 18.25
CA THR A 72 -27.54 7.72 19.10
C THR A 72 -27.71 7.24 20.54
N LEU A 73 -28.74 6.45 20.83
CA LEU A 73 -29.15 6.08 22.18
C LEU A 73 -28.00 5.51 23.03
N GLU A 74 -27.14 4.67 22.46
CA GLU A 74 -26.05 4.07 23.24
C GLU A 74 -25.04 5.10 23.77
N GLN A 75 -24.86 6.23 23.07
CA GLN A 75 -24.00 7.32 23.55
C GLN A 75 -24.61 8.07 24.74
N GLU A 76 -25.94 8.09 24.85
CA GLU A 76 -26.67 8.70 25.96
C GLU A 76 -26.64 7.81 27.22
N LEU A 77 -26.36 6.52 27.06
CA LEU A 77 -26.32 5.55 28.14
C LEU A 77 -24.91 5.49 28.75
N GLU A 78 -24.71 6.12 29.91
CA GLU A 78 -23.43 6.07 30.63
C GLU A 78 -22.99 4.64 30.96
N GLY A 79 -21.74 4.27 30.69
CA GLY A 79 -21.17 2.95 31.02
C GLY A 79 -21.12 1.98 29.83
N VAL A 80 -20.95 0.68 30.11
CA VAL A 80 -20.82 -0.34 29.06
C VAL A 80 -22.15 -0.53 28.31
N SER A 81 -22.11 -0.48 26.98
CA SER A 81 -23.24 -0.73 26.08
C SER A 81 -23.60 -2.22 26.04
N TYR A 82 -24.44 -2.66 26.98
CA TYR A 82 -25.08 -3.98 26.93
C TYR A 82 -26.42 -3.87 26.21
N THR A 83 -26.64 -4.69 25.17
CA THR A 83 -27.86 -4.66 24.36
C THR A 83 -29.14 -4.75 25.19
N ILE A 84 -29.16 -5.54 26.27
CA ILE A 84 -30.32 -5.66 27.17
C ILE A 84 -30.74 -4.31 27.78
N ARG A 85 -29.78 -3.45 28.12
CA ARG A 85 -30.06 -2.11 28.65
C ARG A 85 -30.63 -1.22 27.56
N THR A 86 -29.99 -1.21 26.39
CA THR A 86 -30.43 -0.47 25.21
C THR A 86 -31.86 -0.82 24.82
N VAL A 87 -32.18 -2.12 24.76
CA VAL A 87 -33.51 -2.64 24.47
C VAL A 87 -34.55 -2.17 25.49
N LYS A 88 -34.27 -2.31 26.79
CA LYS A 88 -35.19 -1.83 27.85
C LYS A 88 -35.47 -0.33 27.73
N THR A 89 -34.43 0.47 27.47
CA THR A 89 -34.59 1.92 27.26
C THR A 89 -35.37 2.24 25.98
N LEU A 90 -35.21 1.49 24.88
CA LEU A 90 -36.01 1.66 23.67
C LEU A 90 -37.50 1.45 23.95
N PHE A 91 -37.87 0.37 24.63
CA PHE A 91 -39.26 0.10 24.99
C PHE A 91 -39.86 1.15 25.93
N GLN A 92 -39.06 1.70 26.86
CA GLN A 92 -39.48 2.78 27.74
C GLN A 92 -39.71 4.10 26.97
N ARG A 93 -38.80 4.45 26.04
CA ARG A 93 -38.84 5.73 25.31
C ARG A 93 -39.84 5.73 24.15
N TYR A 94 -40.10 4.56 23.58
CA TYR A 94 -40.97 4.39 22.41
C TYR A 94 -41.99 3.26 22.64
N PRO A 95 -42.88 3.37 23.64
CA PRO A 95 -43.83 2.31 23.99
C PRO A 95 -44.83 1.96 22.87
N GLN A 96 -45.05 2.88 21.93
CA GLN A 96 -45.92 2.71 20.76
C GLN A 96 -45.26 2.01 19.57
N HIS A 97 -44.00 1.59 19.70
CA HIS A 97 -43.24 0.91 18.65
C HIS A 97 -42.96 -0.55 19.03
N SER A 98 -42.95 -1.42 18.02
CA SER A 98 -42.42 -2.76 18.16
C SER A 98 -41.03 -2.81 17.57
N PHE A 99 -40.13 -3.52 18.25
CA PHE A 99 -38.72 -3.59 17.89
C PHE A 99 -38.34 -5.00 17.44
N CYS A 100 -37.40 -5.09 16.50
CA CYS A 100 -36.61 -6.29 16.24
C CYS A 100 -35.13 -5.92 16.10
N TRP A 101 -34.24 -6.87 16.29
CA TRP A 101 -32.80 -6.62 16.21
C TRP A 101 -32.18 -7.37 15.04
N LEU A 102 -31.33 -6.69 14.26
CA LEU A 102 -30.64 -7.28 13.12
C LEU A 102 -29.18 -7.57 13.50
N ILE A 103 -28.72 -8.80 13.22
CA ILE A 103 -27.34 -9.22 13.44
C ILE A 103 -26.80 -10.01 12.23
N GLY A 104 -25.47 -10.08 12.10
CA GLY A 104 -24.80 -10.98 11.15
C GLY A 104 -24.41 -12.31 11.80
N ASP A 105 -23.91 -13.25 10.98
CA ASP A 105 -23.48 -14.58 11.42
C ASP A 105 -22.45 -14.55 12.56
N ASP A 106 -21.49 -13.63 12.48
CA ASP A 106 -20.41 -13.48 13.47
C ASP A 106 -20.95 -13.13 14.85
N GLN A 107 -22.02 -12.35 14.93
CA GLN A 107 -22.69 -12.00 16.18
C GLN A 107 -23.66 -13.10 16.64
N ALA A 108 -24.34 -13.77 15.70
CA ALA A 108 -25.25 -14.86 16.02
C ALA A 108 -24.53 -16.05 16.67
N LEU A 109 -23.35 -16.43 16.18
CA LEU A 109 -22.53 -17.52 16.73
C LEU A 109 -22.06 -17.29 18.17
N GLN A 110 -22.03 -16.04 18.61
CA GLN A 110 -21.62 -15.67 19.98
C GLN A 110 -22.79 -15.11 20.80
N PHE A 111 -24.02 -15.25 20.32
CA PHE A 111 -25.19 -14.62 20.94
C PHE A 111 -25.42 -15.09 22.38
N ASP A 112 -25.16 -16.36 22.69
CA ASP A 112 -25.32 -16.90 24.05
C ASP A 112 -24.36 -16.25 25.07
N ARG A 113 -23.28 -15.62 24.59
CA ARG A 113 -22.33 -14.86 25.42
C ARG A 113 -22.80 -13.44 25.70
N TRP A 114 -23.88 -12.97 25.07
CA TRP A 114 -24.44 -11.65 25.33
C TRP A 114 -25.08 -11.62 26.71
N LYS A 115 -24.93 -10.50 27.41
CA LYS A 115 -25.52 -10.32 28.75
C LYS A 115 -27.04 -10.41 28.67
N SER A 116 -27.62 -11.34 29.43
CA SER A 116 -29.06 -11.63 29.45
C SER A 116 -29.61 -12.05 28.08
N SER A 117 -28.88 -12.89 27.34
CA SER A 117 -29.28 -13.41 26.02
C SER A 117 -30.66 -14.09 26.02
N ASP A 118 -31.00 -14.87 27.04
CA ASP A 118 -32.33 -15.48 27.17
C ASP A 118 -33.45 -14.46 27.37
N GLU A 119 -33.21 -13.43 28.18
CA GLU A 119 -34.14 -12.32 28.38
C GLU A 119 -34.33 -11.53 27.08
N LEU A 120 -33.24 -11.29 26.34
CA LEU A 120 -33.28 -10.60 25.04
C LEU A 120 -34.19 -11.34 24.05
N LYS A 121 -34.09 -12.66 23.95
CA LYS A 121 -34.94 -13.49 23.06
C LYS A 121 -36.42 -13.38 23.41
N GLN A 122 -36.76 -13.16 24.68
CA GLN A 122 -38.14 -12.98 25.13
C GLN A 122 -38.66 -11.56 24.87
N LEU A 123 -37.78 -10.55 24.90
CA LEU A 123 -38.17 -9.14 24.73
C LEU A 123 -38.43 -8.74 23.28
N LEU A 124 -37.68 -9.29 22.32
CA LEU A 124 -37.84 -8.98 20.91
C LEU A 124 -37.27 -10.07 19.98
N PRO A 125 -37.76 -10.17 18.73
CA PRO A 125 -37.19 -11.06 17.74
C PRO A 125 -35.83 -10.56 17.23
N PHE A 126 -34.92 -11.51 17.05
CA PHE A 126 -33.61 -11.28 16.43
C PHE A 126 -33.59 -11.91 15.04
N TYR A 127 -33.13 -11.15 14.04
CA TYR A 127 -33.00 -11.57 12.66
C TYR A 127 -31.53 -11.64 12.26
N VAL A 128 -31.09 -12.81 11.80
CA VAL A 128 -29.72 -13.10 11.41
C VAL A 128 -29.62 -13.08 9.89
N PHE A 129 -28.80 -12.17 9.35
CA PHE A 129 -28.48 -12.12 7.93
C PHE A 129 -27.20 -12.89 7.65
N THR A 130 -27.33 -13.95 6.86
CA THR A 130 -26.24 -14.90 6.66
C THR A 130 -25.45 -14.62 5.39
N ARG A 131 -24.13 -14.85 5.44
CA ARG A 131 -23.20 -14.66 4.32
C ARG A 131 -23.12 -15.87 3.40
N ASP A 132 -23.29 -17.06 3.97
CA ASP A 132 -23.27 -18.35 3.26
C ASP A 132 -24.61 -19.09 3.40
N GLU A 133 -24.87 -19.95 2.41
CA GLU A 133 -25.97 -20.94 2.44
C GLU A 133 -25.64 -22.15 3.33
N GLN A 134 -24.42 -22.24 3.88
CA GLN A 134 -24.05 -23.34 4.78
C GLN A 134 -24.89 -23.29 6.06
N ASP A 135 -25.35 -24.47 6.50
CA ASP A 135 -26.17 -24.74 7.68
C ASP A 135 -25.46 -24.37 8.99
N ILE A 136 -25.16 -23.09 9.22
CA ILE A 136 -24.75 -22.61 10.54
C ILE A 136 -25.95 -22.85 11.45
N SER A 137 -25.87 -23.79 12.39
CA SER A 137 -26.94 -23.94 13.39
C SER A 137 -27.06 -22.63 14.18
N LEU A 138 -28.22 -21.97 14.08
CA LEU A 138 -28.49 -20.76 14.84
C LEU A 138 -28.94 -21.16 16.25
N PRO A 139 -28.52 -20.42 17.29
CA PRO A 139 -29.11 -20.55 18.62
C PRO A 139 -30.63 -20.48 18.57
N ASP A 140 -31.29 -21.27 19.42
CA ASP A 140 -32.74 -21.31 19.53
C ASP A 140 -33.32 -19.91 19.79
N GLY A 141 -34.37 -19.55 19.05
CA GLY A 141 -35.05 -18.25 19.16
C GLY A 141 -34.52 -17.15 18.23
N LEU A 142 -33.47 -17.39 17.45
CA LEU A 142 -33.02 -16.49 16.39
C LEU A 142 -33.68 -16.85 15.04
N HIS A 143 -34.03 -15.84 14.25
CA HIS A 143 -34.69 -16.04 12.95
C HIS A 143 -33.72 -15.78 11.79
N ARG A 144 -33.53 -16.76 10.92
CA ARG A 144 -32.70 -16.59 9.73
C ARG A 144 -33.40 -15.74 8.67
N VAL A 145 -32.64 -14.86 8.01
CA VAL A 145 -33.06 -14.14 6.82
C VAL A 145 -32.06 -14.41 5.70
N HIS A 146 -32.51 -15.11 4.66
CA HIS A 146 -31.67 -15.47 3.53
C HIS A 146 -31.41 -14.26 2.62
N MET A 147 -30.13 -13.98 2.37
CA MET A 147 -29.69 -13.04 1.35
C MET A 147 -28.23 -13.32 0.95
N GLN A 148 -27.85 -12.94 -0.27
CA GLN A 148 -26.44 -12.90 -0.65
C GLN A 148 -25.82 -11.61 -0.14
N LEU A 149 -25.07 -11.67 0.96
CA LEU A 149 -24.36 -10.51 1.50
C LEU A 149 -23.15 -10.13 0.65
N LEU A 150 -22.95 -8.83 0.48
CA LEU A 150 -21.70 -8.31 -0.06
C LEU A 150 -20.53 -8.75 0.84
N ALA A 151 -19.56 -9.44 0.25
CA ALA A 151 -18.33 -9.85 0.93
C ALA A 151 -17.42 -8.62 1.19
N VAL A 152 -17.75 -7.85 2.22
CA VAL A 152 -16.99 -6.67 2.67
C VAL A 152 -17.07 -6.50 4.18
N SER A 153 -15.97 -6.10 4.79
CA SER A 153 -15.88 -5.73 6.20
C SER A 153 -15.26 -4.36 6.41
N SER A 154 -15.63 -3.71 7.52
CA SER A 154 -14.99 -2.46 7.94
C SER A 154 -13.47 -2.62 8.16
N SER A 155 -13.00 -3.80 8.59
CA SER A 155 -11.58 -4.09 8.78
C SER A 155 -10.77 -4.02 7.48
N GLU A 156 -11.29 -4.60 6.40
CA GLU A 156 -10.69 -4.51 5.05
C GLU A 156 -10.69 -3.05 4.56
N ILE A 157 -11.78 -2.32 4.78
CA ILE A 157 -11.90 -0.90 4.42
C ILE A 157 -10.86 -0.05 5.14
N ARG A 158 -10.65 -0.25 6.45
CA ARG A 158 -9.60 0.46 7.21
C ARG A 158 -8.19 0.14 6.70
N GLN A 159 -7.99 -0.98 5.99
CA GLN A 159 -6.75 -1.33 5.31
C GLN A 159 -6.64 -0.78 3.87
N GLY A 160 -7.64 -0.02 3.42
CA GLY A 160 -7.69 0.54 2.06
C GLY A 160 -8.18 -0.46 1.00
N GLN A 161 -8.73 -1.60 1.42
CA GLN A 161 -9.30 -2.60 0.51
C GLN A 161 -10.80 -2.39 0.34
N LYS A 162 -11.33 -2.75 -0.83
CA LYS A 162 -12.77 -2.66 -1.14
C LYS A 162 -13.39 -1.29 -0.87
N LEU A 163 -12.61 -0.21 -1.01
CA LEU A 163 -13.10 1.16 -0.80
C LEU A 163 -14.29 1.50 -1.71
N TYR A 164 -14.41 0.89 -2.89
CA TYR A 164 -15.58 1.01 -3.77
C TYR A 164 -16.90 0.50 -3.15
N GLN A 165 -16.84 -0.23 -2.03
CA GLN A 165 -18.01 -0.65 -1.24
C GLN A 165 -18.41 0.37 -0.17
N VAL A 166 -17.74 1.52 -0.09
CA VAL A 166 -18.08 2.62 0.81
C VAL A 166 -18.79 3.70 -0.02
N PRO A 167 -19.97 4.21 0.40
CA PRO A 167 -20.64 5.30 -0.31
C PRO A 167 -19.74 6.53 -0.50
N ASP A 168 -19.81 7.18 -1.66
CA ASP A 168 -18.91 8.31 -2.00
C ASP A 168 -18.88 9.41 -0.95
N ARG A 169 -20.05 9.84 -0.45
CA ARG A 169 -20.12 10.85 0.61
C ARG A 169 -19.40 10.45 1.91
N VAL A 170 -19.36 9.15 2.21
CA VAL A 170 -18.60 8.61 3.34
C VAL A 170 -17.12 8.61 3.03
N ARG A 171 -16.71 8.25 1.81
CA ARG A 171 -15.30 8.33 1.36
C ARG A 171 -14.78 9.76 1.39
N ASP A 172 -15.58 10.72 0.91
CA ASP A 172 -15.28 12.15 0.97
C ASP A 172 -15.08 12.61 2.41
N TYR A 173 -15.95 12.18 3.33
CA TYR A 173 -15.80 12.47 4.76
C TYR A 173 -14.51 11.85 5.34
N MET A 174 -14.23 10.58 5.03
CA MET A 174 -13.02 9.89 5.46
C MET A 174 -11.76 10.61 4.96
N GLY A 175 -11.69 10.95 3.68
CA GLY A 175 -10.57 11.69 3.09
C GLY A 175 -10.43 13.09 3.67
N ALA A 176 -11.55 13.82 3.80
CA ALA A 176 -11.58 15.15 4.39
C ALA A 176 -11.18 15.18 5.87
N HIS A 177 -11.35 14.07 6.61
CA HIS A 177 -10.98 13.94 8.03
C HIS A 177 -9.69 13.14 8.26
N GLY A 178 -9.13 12.51 7.23
CA GLY A 178 -7.91 11.69 7.33
C GLY A 178 -8.14 10.37 8.07
N LEU A 179 -9.37 9.87 8.09
CA LEU A 179 -9.74 8.67 8.84
C LEU A 179 -9.06 7.43 8.24
N TYR A 180 -8.42 6.64 9.10
CA TYR A 180 -7.69 5.40 8.77
C TYR A 180 -6.54 5.56 7.77
N LEU A 181 -6.19 6.80 7.40
CA LEU A 181 -5.27 7.08 6.30
C LEU A 181 -3.90 6.43 6.48
N GLU A 182 -3.32 6.50 7.67
CA GLU A 182 -2.04 5.86 7.96
C GLU A 182 -2.07 4.35 7.74
N ARG A 183 -3.13 3.68 8.16
CA ARG A 183 -3.31 2.25 7.93
C ARG A 183 -3.41 1.95 6.45
N MET A 184 -4.16 2.75 5.69
CA MET A 184 -4.26 2.59 4.23
C MET A 184 -2.91 2.83 3.53
N VAL A 185 -2.16 3.87 3.93
CA VAL A 185 -0.83 4.19 3.39
C VAL A 185 0.16 3.06 3.70
N ARG A 186 0.19 2.56 4.93
CA ARG A 186 1.09 1.49 5.37
C ARG A 186 0.91 0.21 4.55
N GLN A 187 -0.30 -0.11 4.10
CA GLN A 187 -0.57 -1.28 3.25
C GLN A 187 -0.04 -1.15 1.81
N ARG A 188 0.42 0.04 1.40
CA ARG A 188 0.85 0.33 0.03
C ARG A 188 2.37 0.40 -0.13
N MET A 189 3.11 0.24 0.96
CA MET A 189 4.57 0.39 0.97
C MET A 189 5.22 -0.49 2.05
N SER A 190 6.53 -0.69 1.94
CA SER A 190 7.30 -1.39 2.96
C SER A 190 7.37 -0.60 4.28
N GLU A 191 7.58 -1.31 5.39
CA GLU A 191 7.70 -0.69 6.72
C GLU A 191 8.73 0.44 6.75
N LYS A 192 9.90 0.22 6.14
CA LYS A 192 10.95 1.24 6.01
C LYS A 192 10.45 2.52 5.32
N ARG A 193 9.61 2.39 4.30
CA ARG A 193 9.05 3.53 3.55
C ARG A 193 7.92 4.21 4.31
N PHE A 194 7.14 3.44 5.06
CA PHE A 194 6.13 3.98 5.96
C PHE A 194 6.75 4.82 7.08
N LEU A 195 7.80 4.32 7.74
CA LEU A 195 8.55 5.06 8.76
C LEU A 195 9.17 6.36 8.20
N HIS A 196 9.72 6.30 6.99
CA HIS A 196 10.17 7.50 6.28
C HIS A 196 9.03 8.51 6.07
N SER A 197 7.87 8.04 5.61
CA SER A 197 6.71 8.92 5.39
C SER A 197 6.20 9.55 6.71
N GLN A 198 6.22 8.81 7.82
CA GLN A 198 5.90 9.35 9.14
C GLN A 198 6.91 10.42 9.59
N SER A 199 8.20 10.18 9.39
CA SER A 199 9.27 11.14 9.72
C SER A 199 9.18 12.42 8.86
N VAL A 200 8.95 12.27 7.55
CA VAL A 200 8.67 13.39 6.63
C VAL A 200 7.42 14.17 7.06
N ALA A 201 6.33 13.48 7.43
CA ALA A 201 5.11 14.12 7.91
C ALA A 201 5.35 14.94 9.19
N ALA A 202 6.12 14.39 10.14
CA ALA A 202 6.48 15.10 11.36
C ALA A 202 7.27 16.38 11.06
N LEU A 203 8.26 16.31 10.18
CA LEU A 203 9.04 17.48 9.76
C LEU A 203 8.18 18.50 8.98
N CYS A 204 7.26 18.04 8.13
CA CYS A 204 6.30 18.90 7.45
C CYS A 204 5.45 19.69 8.46
N VAL A 205 4.96 19.05 9.53
CA VAL A 205 4.19 19.71 10.60
C VAL A 205 5.03 20.75 11.33
N GLN A 206 6.29 20.44 11.65
CA GLN A 206 7.18 21.40 12.31
C GLN A 206 7.42 22.65 11.44
N LEU A 207 7.72 22.45 10.15
CA LEU A 207 7.90 23.54 9.20
C LEU A 207 6.61 24.34 9.03
N ALA A 208 5.46 23.69 8.85
CA ALA A 208 4.18 24.39 8.74
C ALA A 208 3.86 25.24 9.98
N ARG A 209 4.12 24.71 11.18
CA ARG A 209 3.95 25.45 12.43
C ARG A 209 4.86 26.68 12.51
N ALA A 210 6.13 26.55 12.12
CA ALA A 210 7.09 27.67 12.12
C ALA A 210 6.65 28.81 11.18
N HIS A 211 5.94 28.47 10.09
CA HIS A 211 5.44 29.42 9.10
C HIS A 211 3.96 29.75 9.23
N GLN A 212 3.31 29.38 10.35
CA GLN A 212 1.90 29.67 10.64
C GLN A 212 0.91 29.11 9.58
N LEU A 213 1.25 27.96 9.01
CA LEU A 213 0.45 27.24 8.03
C LEU A 213 -0.37 26.11 8.68
N ASP A 214 -1.39 25.63 7.96
CA ASP A 214 -2.23 24.51 8.41
C ASP A 214 -1.39 23.23 8.55
N CYS A 215 -1.15 22.83 9.81
CA CYS A 215 -0.38 21.64 10.17
C CYS A 215 -1.02 20.36 9.65
N ARG A 216 -2.35 20.31 9.51
CA ARG A 216 -3.07 19.12 9.07
C ARG A 216 -2.82 18.84 7.60
N VAL A 217 -2.86 19.88 6.76
CA VAL A 217 -2.46 19.79 5.34
C VAL A 217 -1.03 19.29 5.22
N ALA A 218 -0.13 19.84 6.05
CA ALA A 218 1.27 19.46 6.05
C ALA A 218 1.50 18.00 6.47
N TYR A 219 0.75 17.53 7.47
CA TYR A 219 0.77 16.13 7.88
C TYR A 219 0.30 15.21 6.76
N LEU A 220 -0.88 15.50 6.18
CA LEU A 220 -1.51 14.65 5.17
C LEU A 220 -0.68 14.56 3.88
N MET A 221 -0.09 15.66 3.41
CA MET A 221 0.82 15.60 2.26
C MET A 221 2.09 14.82 2.58
N GLY A 222 2.66 14.96 3.79
CA GLY A 222 3.86 14.26 4.21
C GLY A 222 3.66 12.75 4.35
N ILE A 223 2.57 12.30 4.98
CA ILE A 223 2.32 10.87 5.18
C ILE A 223 1.97 10.16 3.86
N THR A 224 1.44 10.88 2.87
CA THR A 224 0.97 10.28 1.60
C THR A 224 1.94 10.44 0.42
N HIS A 225 2.98 11.28 0.50
CA HIS A 225 3.78 11.66 -0.67
C HIS A 225 4.38 10.49 -1.46
N ASP A 226 4.77 9.42 -0.77
CA ASP A 226 5.44 8.24 -1.32
C ASP A 226 4.50 7.02 -1.46
N VAL A 227 3.17 7.20 -1.36
CA VAL A 227 2.18 6.11 -1.39
C VAL A 227 2.24 5.24 -2.64
N CYS A 228 2.73 5.79 -3.75
CA CYS A 228 2.90 5.06 -5.01
C CYS A 228 4.37 4.82 -5.39
N LYS A 229 5.32 5.01 -4.46
CA LYS A 229 6.75 4.89 -4.75
C LYS A 229 7.19 3.48 -5.14
N GLN A 230 6.54 2.47 -4.58
CA GLN A 230 6.84 1.04 -4.77
C GLN A 230 5.76 0.35 -5.61
N LEU A 231 4.99 1.11 -6.39
CA LEU A 231 4.03 0.55 -7.33
C LEU A 231 4.79 -0.22 -8.43
N PRO A 232 4.42 -1.48 -8.75
CA PRO A 232 5.08 -2.24 -9.81
C PRO A 232 5.06 -1.48 -11.14
N TYR A 233 6.14 -1.57 -11.92
CA TYR A 233 6.31 -0.78 -13.15
C TYR A 233 5.13 -0.90 -14.11
N ALA A 234 4.68 -2.13 -14.42
CA ALA A 234 3.54 -2.36 -15.30
C ALA A 234 2.25 -1.66 -14.82
N GLN A 235 2.00 -1.64 -13.51
CA GLN A 235 0.85 -0.94 -12.94
C GLN A 235 1.03 0.59 -12.99
N ALA A 236 2.24 1.08 -12.72
CA ALA A 236 2.55 2.50 -12.82
C ALA A 236 2.44 3.02 -14.25
N GLU A 237 2.94 2.27 -15.23
CA GLU A 237 2.84 2.59 -16.65
C GLU A 237 1.38 2.59 -17.11
N ALA A 238 0.59 1.58 -16.76
CA ALA A 238 -0.83 1.53 -17.08
C ALA A 238 -1.60 2.72 -16.49
N TRP A 239 -1.26 3.11 -15.25
CA TRP A 239 -1.83 4.31 -14.63
C TRP A 239 -1.44 5.58 -15.38
N MET A 240 -0.16 5.75 -15.71
CA MET A 240 0.33 6.91 -16.46
C MET A 240 -0.31 7.00 -17.84
N ARG A 241 -0.44 5.89 -18.57
CA ARG A 241 -1.09 5.85 -19.90
C ARG A 241 -2.55 6.30 -19.85
N SER A 242 -3.27 5.89 -18.81
CA SER A 242 -4.71 6.18 -18.66
C SER A 242 -5.00 7.59 -18.11
N HIS A 243 -4.17 8.08 -17.19
CA HIS A 243 -4.46 9.32 -16.46
C HIS A 243 -3.57 10.50 -16.85
N MET A 244 -2.36 10.24 -17.33
CA MET A 244 -1.30 11.24 -17.54
C MET A 244 -0.49 10.97 -18.82
N PRO A 245 -1.12 10.76 -19.99
CA PRO A 245 -0.42 10.36 -21.21
C PRO A 245 0.66 11.36 -21.63
N ASN A 246 0.46 12.65 -21.35
CA ASN A 246 1.40 13.73 -21.67
C ASN A 246 2.67 13.75 -20.79
N SER A 247 2.76 12.88 -19.78
CA SER A 247 3.91 12.78 -18.86
C SER A 247 4.62 11.43 -18.95
N LEU A 248 4.26 10.58 -19.91
CA LEU A 248 4.86 9.24 -20.10
C LEU A 248 6.34 9.29 -20.45
N GLN A 249 6.80 10.36 -21.11
CA GLN A 249 8.20 10.55 -21.50
C GLN A 249 9.14 10.84 -20.31
N GLU A 250 8.58 11.12 -19.13
CA GLU A 250 9.37 11.35 -17.92
C GLU A 250 9.97 10.05 -17.40
N ALA A 251 11.09 10.13 -16.68
CA ALA A 251 11.70 8.94 -16.09
C ALA A 251 10.74 8.25 -15.10
N PRO A 252 10.65 6.90 -15.10
CA PRO A 252 9.75 6.16 -14.21
C PRO A 252 9.91 6.50 -12.72
N ALA A 253 11.13 6.80 -12.29
CA ALA A 253 11.44 7.24 -10.93
C ALA A 253 10.68 8.51 -10.50
N ILE A 254 10.18 9.32 -11.44
CA ILE A 254 9.43 10.56 -11.22
C ILE A 254 7.93 10.30 -11.10
N TRP A 255 7.41 9.27 -11.76
CA TRP A 255 5.97 9.04 -11.92
C TRP A 255 5.21 8.93 -10.59
N HIS A 256 5.84 8.40 -9.54
CA HIS A 256 5.20 8.24 -8.23
C HIS A 256 4.63 9.55 -7.64
N GLY A 257 5.24 10.71 -7.92
CA GLY A 257 4.66 11.99 -7.50
C GLY A 257 3.34 12.28 -8.22
N TYR A 258 3.31 12.05 -9.53
CA TYR A 258 2.11 12.26 -10.34
C TYR A 258 1.02 11.26 -9.98
N ILE A 259 1.34 9.97 -10.03
CA ILE A 259 0.43 8.87 -9.68
C ILE A 259 -0.04 9.05 -8.24
N GLY A 260 0.85 9.39 -7.31
CA GLY A 260 0.52 9.60 -5.90
C GLY A 260 -0.56 10.66 -5.71
N ALA A 261 -0.44 11.83 -6.37
CA ALA A 261 -1.44 12.88 -6.30
C ALA A 261 -2.81 12.46 -6.89
N ASP A 262 -2.82 11.76 -8.01
CA ASP A 262 -4.08 11.28 -8.61
C ASP A 262 -4.70 10.13 -7.80
N TYR A 263 -3.86 9.26 -7.24
CA TYR A 263 -4.27 8.14 -6.39
C TYR A 263 -4.91 8.63 -5.09
N ILE A 264 -4.30 9.58 -4.37
CA ILE A 264 -4.91 10.11 -3.13
C ILE A 264 -6.22 10.86 -3.42
N ASN A 265 -6.33 11.51 -4.58
CA ASN A 265 -7.56 12.17 -5.01
C ASN A 265 -8.69 11.16 -5.32
N LYS A 266 -8.41 10.12 -6.12
CA LYS A 266 -9.42 9.18 -6.62
C LYS A 266 -9.73 8.01 -5.67
N VAL A 267 -8.73 7.58 -4.90
CA VAL A 267 -8.83 6.37 -4.07
C VAL A 267 -9.04 6.74 -2.61
N PHE A 268 -8.25 7.68 -2.08
CA PHE A 268 -8.40 8.14 -0.69
C PHE A 268 -9.38 9.32 -0.52
N HIS A 269 -9.93 9.85 -1.62
CA HIS A 269 -10.90 10.96 -1.60
C HIS A 269 -10.37 12.20 -0.88
N ILE A 270 -9.05 12.44 -0.98
CA ILE A 270 -8.42 13.65 -0.49
C ILE A 270 -8.39 14.66 -1.64
N HIS A 271 -9.31 15.62 -1.61
CA HIS A 271 -9.50 16.60 -2.70
C HIS A 271 -8.82 17.95 -2.47
N ASP A 272 -8.12 18.14 -1.35
CA ASP A 272 -7.45 19.40 -1.04
C ASP A 272 -6.32 19.69 -2.03
N ARG A 273 -6.51 20.72 -2.86
CA ARG A 273 -5.58 21.10 -3.92
C ARG A 273 -4.17 21.40 -3.40
N ARG A 274 -4.01 21.86 -2.16
CA ARG A 274 -2.70 22.14 -1.54
C ARG A 274 -1.92 20.84 -1.37
N ILE A 275 -2.59 19.78 -0.91
CA ILE A 275 -2.02 18.44 -0.75
C ILE A 275 -1.68 17.85 -2.12
N LEU A 276 -2.66 17.84 -3.03
CA LEU A 276 -2.50 17.25 -4.36
C LEU A 276 -1.35 17.89 -5.13
N GLN A 277 -1.24 19.22 -5.08
CA GLN A 277 -0.18 19.95 -5.75
C GLN A 277 1.20 19.68 -5.14
N ALA A 278 1.31 19.68 -3.82
CA ALA A 278 2.56 19.39 -3.14
C ALA A 278 3.05 17.99 -3.48
N VAL A 279 2.19 16.97 -3.38
CA VAL A 279 2.53 15.58 -3.75
C VAL A 279 2.88 15.47 -5.24
N TYR A 280 2.14 16.12 -6.12
CA TYR A 280 2.44 16.07 -7.57
C TYR A 280 3.83 16.64 -7.90
N HIS A 281 4.29 17.66 -7.18
CA HIS A 281 5.52 18.39 -7.47
C HIS A 281 6.73 18.00 -6.61
N HIS A 282 6.56 17.21 -5.55
CA HIS A 282 7.63 16.98 -4.56
C HIS A 282 8.88 16.32 -5.16
N VAL A 283 8.76 15.46 -6.18
CA VAL A 283 9.94 14.78 -6.75
C VAL A 283 10.88 15.75 -7.45
N LYS A 284 10.30 16.64 -8.27
CA LYS A 284 11.03 17.66 -9.04
C LYS A 284 11.33 18.90 -8.20
N GLY A 285 10.64 19.07 -7.08
CA GLY A 285 10.74 20.24 -6.21
C GLY A 285 10.35 21.51 -6.93
N ARG A 286 9.13 21.62 -7.48
CA ARG A 286 8.68 22.91 -8.03
C ARG A 286 8.33 23.87 -6.89
N ASN A 287 8.72 25.13 -7.05
CA ASN A 287 8.66 26.15 -6.00
C ASN A 287 7.39 27.04 -6.07
N ARG A 288 6.19 26.46 -6.24
CA ARG A 288 4.98 27.28 -6.49
C ARG A 288 4.32 27.75 -5.20
N THR A 289 4.16 26.86 -4.22
CA THR A 289 3.51 27.17 -2.93
C THR A 289 4.43 26.90 -1.74
N ASP A 290 4.08 27.41 -0.56
CA ASP A 290 4.81 27.08 0.67
C ASP A 290 4.69 25.60 1.04
N TYR A 291 3.56 24.95 0.73
CA TYR A 291 3.42 23.50 0.91
C TYR A 291 4.33 22.70 -0.02
N ASP A 292 4.52 23.16 -1.27
CA ASP A 292 5.47 22.53 -2.20
C ASP A 292 6.90 22.61 -1.65
N ARG A 293 7.28 23.78 -1.11
CA ARG A 293 8.58 23.98 -0.44
C ARG A 293 8.72 23.07 0.76
N ILE A 294 7.73 23.04 1.65
CA ILE A 294 7.74 22.24 2.87
C ILE A 294 7.92 20.77 2.53
N LEU A 295 7.10 20.21 1.62
CA LEU A 295 7.19 18.78 1.31
C LEU A 295 8.51 18.42 0.65
N PHE A 296 9.00 19.25 -0.28
CA PHE A 296 10.30 19.05 -0.91
C PHE A 296 11.44 19.09 0.10
N ILE A 297 11.47 20.10 0.96
CA ILE A 297 12.49 20.24 2.02
C ILE A 297 12.41 19.04 2.96
N ALA A 298 11.23 18.69 3.45
CA ALA A 298 11.05 17.61 4.41
C ALA A 298 11.46 16.25 3.85
N ASP A 299 11.09 15.91 2.61
CA ASP A 299 11.53 14.67 1.96
C ASP A 299 13.06 14.60 1.87
N LYS A 300 13.74 15.70 1.53
CA LYS A 300 15.20 15.73 1.38
C LYS A 300 15.97 15.90 2.68
N LEU A 301 15.38 16.45 3.74
CA LEU A 301 16.06 16.65 5.02
C LEU A 301 15.65 15.64 6.06
N ASP A 302 14.81 14.67 5.69
CA ASP A 302 14.30 13.64 6.57
C ASP A 302 15.43 12.95 7.37
N PRO A 303 15.40 13.00 8.72
CA PRO A 303 16.45 12.44 9.57
C PRO A 303 16.67 10.93 9.37
N SER A 304 15.66 10.19 8.89
CA SER A 304 15.80 8.75 8.61
C SER A 304 16.75 8.43 7.44
N ARG A 305 17.21 9.44 6.70
CA ARG A 305 18.17 9.29 5.61
C ARG A 305 19.64 9.13 6.06
N GLY A 306 19.93 9.29 7.36
CA GLY A 306 21.22 8.94 7.94
C GLY A 306 22.34 9.98 7.76
N TYR A 307 22.02 11.22 7.39
CA TYR A 307 22.93 12.36 7.41
C TYR A 307 22.37 13.48 8.27
N ASP A 308 23.26 14.33 8.80
CA ASP A 308 22.87 15.50 9.58
C ASP A 308 22.31 16.61 8.67
N SER A 309 21.04 16.91 8.85
CA SER A 309 20.29 17.96 8.16
C SER A 309 19.87 19.11 9.10
N SER A 310 20.39 19.13 10.34
CA SER A 310 19.94 20.06 11.40
C SER A 310 20.09 21.52 11.00
N ARG A 311 21.17 21.85 10.29
CA ARG A 311 21.45 23.23 9.84
C ARG A 311 20.42 23.68 8.79
N GLU A 312 20.18 22.87 7.78
CA GLU A 312 19.22 23.14 6.71
C GLU A 312 17.80 23.20 7.24
N ILE A 313 17.44 22.35 8.20
CA ILE A 313 16.15 22.40 8.90
C ILE A 313 16.03 23.73 9.63
N ALA A 314 17.02 24.15 10.42
CA ALA A 314 16.98 25.42 11.16
C ALA A 314 16.83 26.64 10.24
N ILE A 315 17.49 26.63 9.08
CA ILE A 315 17.32 27.67 8.04
C ILE A 315 15.90 27.63 7.49
N SER A 316 15.40 26.45 7.17
CA SER A 316 14.05 26.24 6.62
C SER A 316 12.95 26.68 7.59
N MET A 317 13.15 26.51 8.91
CA MET A 317 12.24 27.01 9.95
C MET A 317 12.15 28.54 9.95
N ARG A 318 13.23 29.25 9.58
CA ARG A 318 13.25 30.72 9.49
C ARG A 318 12.77 31.23 8.14
N SER A 319 13.08 30.53 7.05
CA SER A 319 12.72 30.92 5.68
C SER A 319 12.61 29.71 4.77
N LEU A 320 11.38 29.39 4.34
CA LEU A 320 11.14 28.31 3.37
C LEU A 320 11.82 28.57 2.02
N LYS A 321 11.91 29.84 1.59
CA LYS A 321 12.53 30.21 0.32
C LYS A 321 14.02 29.89 0.34
N GLU A 322 14.70 30.24 1.43
CA GLU A 322 16.13 30.01 1.58
C GLU A 322 16.45 28.53 1.80
N GLY A 323 15.66 27.87 2.67
CA GLY A 323 15.75 26.42 2.86
C GLY A 323 15.57 25.65 1.54
N TYR A 324 14.54 25.99 0.77
CA TYR A 324 14.30 25.39 -0.54
C TYR A 324 15.48 25.57 -1.50
N ARG A 325 16.04 26.79 -1.58
CA ARG A 325 17.17 27.11 -2.46
C ARG A 325 18.38 26.22 -2.15
N ILE A 326 18.76 26.13 -0.88
CA ILE A 326 19.89 25.32 -0.42
C ILE A 326 19.66 23.84 -0.73
N VAL A 327 18.50 23.30 -0.36
CA VAL A 327 18.16 21.89 -0.58
C VAL A 327 18.13 21.57 -2.08
N LYS A 328 17.64 22.50 -2.91
CA LYS A 328 17.58 22.32 -4.36
C LYS A 328 18.98 22.28 -4.98
N GLU A 329 19.87 23.18 -4.59
CA GLU A 329 21.27 23.21 -5.02
C GLU A 329 22.01 21.91 -4.62
N GLN A 330 21.79 21.44 -3.39
CA GLN A 330 22.35 20.16 -2.90
C GLN A 330 21.84 18.97 -3.72
N GLN A 331 20.54 18.92 -4.03
CA GLN A 331 19.96 17.86 -4.86
C GLN A 331 20.57 17.86 -6.27
N GLU A 332 20.70 19.02 -6.90
CA GLU A 332 21.26 19.13 -8.25
C GLU A 332 22.74 18.73 -8.30
N ALA A 333 23.52 19.11 -7.28
CA ALA A 333 24.91 18.67 -7.14
C ALA A 333 25.02 17.15 -6.97
N TYR A 334 24.14 16.56 -6.14
CA TYR A 334 24.07 15.12 -5.95
C TYR A 334 23.73 14.40 -7.26
N LEU A 335 22.69 14.83 -7.98
CA LEU A 335 22.27 14.21 -9.24
C LEU A 335 23.34 14.31 -10.33
N LYS A 336 24.08 15.42 -10.40
CA LYS A 336 25.23 15.54 -11.31
C LYS A 336 26.34 14.54 -10.98
N LYS A 337 26.67 14.39 -9.69
CA LYS A 337 27.68 13.43 -9.23
C LYS A 337 27.23 11.99 -9.47
N GLU A 338 25.99 11.67 -9.14
CA GLU A 338 25.43 10.33 -9.26
C GLU A 338 25.23 9.94 -10.74
N GLY A 339 24.76 10.85 -11.58
CA GLY A 339 24.63 10.64 -13.03
C GLY A 339 25.98 10.42 -13.71
N SER A 340 27.01 11.16 -13.30
CA SER A 340 28.39 10.91 -13.76
C SER A 340 28.86 9.51 -13.36
N CYS A 341 28.63 9.11 -12.10
CA CYS A 341 29.02 7.81 -11.58
C CYS A 341 28.28 6.65 -12.28
N LYS A 342 26.96 6.80 -12.51
CA LYS A 342 26.13 5.82 -13.24
C LYS A 342 26.56 5.69 -14.70
N LYS A 343 26.87 6.80 -15.37
CA LYS A 343 27.37 6.78 -16.75
C LYS A 343 28.72 6.07 -16.85
N ILE A 344 29.64 6.34 -15.92
CA ILE A 344 30.93 5.65 -15.84
C ILE A 344 30.68 4.15 -15.61
N ARG A 345 29.87 3.77 -14.61
CA ARG A 345 29.54 2.36 -14.36
C ARG A 345 28.91 1.66 -15.58
N SER A 346 28.00 2.32 -16.30
CA SER A 346 27.40 1.78 -17.54
C SER A 346 28.44 1.52 -18.63
N LEU A 347 29.36 2.46 -18.86
CA LEU A 347 30.43 2.29 -19.85
C LEU A 347 31.39 1.16 -19.48
N TYR A 348 31.80 1.10 -18.21
CA TYR A 348 32.64 0.02 -17.70
C TYR A 348 31.95 -1.35 -17.80
N MET A 349 30.63 -1.40 -17.59
CA MET A 349 29.81 -2.60 -17.69
C MET A 349 29.71 -3.09 -19.13
N GLU A 350 29.37 -2.20 -20.07
CA GLU A 350 29.24 -2.55 -21.49
C GLU A 350 30.57 -3.06 -22.06
N GLU A 351 31.69 -2.50 -21.62
CA GLU A 351 33.02 -2.98 -21.97
C GLU A 351 33.31 -4.36 -21.37
N LEU A 352 33.02 -4.57 -20.07
CA LEU A 352 33.21 -5.85 -19.39
C LEU A 352 32.41 -6.98 -20.05
N VAL A 353 31.14 -6.73 -20.36
CA VAL A 353 30.26 -7.69 -21.04
C VAL A 353 30.85 -8.07 -22.41
N ARG A 354 31.33 -7.12 -23.21
CA ARG A 354 31.99 -7.41 -24.50
C ARG A 354 33.26 -8.24 -24.36
N ILE A 355 34.06 -7.98 -23.32
CA ILE A 355 35.28 -8.75 -23.02
C ILE A 355 34.91 -10.21 -22.71
N VAL A 356 33.89 -10.42 -21.87
CA VAL A 356 33.37 -11.76 -21.55
C VAL A 356 32.84 -12.46 -22.79
N GLN A 357 32.04 -11.78 -23.61
CA GLN A 357 31.48 -12.33 -24.85
C GLN A 357 32.60 -12.88 -25.75
N LYS A 358 33.58 -12.02 -26.05
CA LYS A 358 34.74 -12.40 -26.86
C LYS A 358 35.53 -13.55 -26.25
N ALA A 359 35.69 -13.56 -24.93
CA ALA A 359 36.42 -14.62 -24.25
C ALA A 359 35.70 -15.98 -24.34
N VAL A 360 34.37 -15.98 -24.28
CA VAL A 360 33.53 -17.18 -24.46
C VAL A 360 33.62 -17.69 -25.90
N ASP A 361 33.49 -16.81 -26.89
CA ASP A 361 33.51 -17.17 -28.31
C ASP A 361 34.88 -17.67 -28.78
N GLU A 362 35.98 -17.07 -28.31
CA GLU A 362 37.35 -17.52 -28.61
C GLU A 362 37.60 -18.99 -28.22
N LYS A 363 36.84 -19.49 -27.24
CA LYS A 363 36.90 -20.87 -26.75
C LYS A 363 35.70 -21.71 -27.19
N LYS A 364 34.90 -21.18 -28.13
CA LYS A 364 33.73 -21.82 -28.73
C LYS A 364 32.70 -22.28 -27.69
N GLY A 365 32.38 -21.40 -26.73
CA GLY A 365 31.27 -21.64 -25.81
C GLY A 365 29.95 -21.81 -26.56
N GLU A 366 29.14 -22.79 -26.17
CA GLU A 366 27.90 -23.14 -26.85
C GLU A 366 26.70 -22.48 -26.15
N ARG A 367 25.69 -22.07 -26.93
CA ARG A 367 24.44 -21.49 -26.44
C ARG A 367 24.66 -20.41 -25.36
N PRO A 368 25.56 -19.43 -25.57
CA PRO A 368 25.76 -18.37 -24.58
C PRO A 368 24.51 -17.49 -24.51
N LEU A 369 23.98 -17.26 -23.31
CA LEU A 369 22.84 -16.39 -23.04
C LEU A 369 23.24 -15.30 -22.05
N LEU A 370 22.81 -14.07 -22.29
CA LEU A 370 22.96 -12.94 -21.39
C LEU A 370 21.60 -12.60 -20.78
N TYR A 371 21.50 -12.65 -19.46
CA TYR A 371 20.31 -12.28 -18.71
C TYR A 371 20.50 -10.92 -18.02
N ASP A 372 19.45 -10.10 -18.03
CA ASP A 372 19.37 -8.86 -17.25
C ASP A 372 18.84 -9.14 -15.84
N PHE A 373 19.69 -8.93 -14.83
CA PHE A 373 19.40 -9.23 -13.43
C PHE A 373 19.07 -7.98 -12.59
N ARG A 374 19.07 -6.79 -13.19
CA ARG A 374 18.94 -5.51 -12.48
C ARG A 374 17.64 -5.35 -11.70
N GLU A 375 16.57 -6.02 -12.13
CA GLU A 375 15.29 -6.03 -11.42
C GLU A 375 15.23 -7.03 -10.26
N LEU A 376 16.05 -8.09 -10.30
CA LEU A 376 16.00 -9.20 -9.32
C LEU A 376 17.05 -9.05 -8.21
N ASN A 377 18.25 -8.56 -8.55
CA ASN A 377 19.37 -8.49 -7.61
C ASN A 377 20.06 -7.11 -7.67
N PRO A 378 20.14 -6.36 -6.55
CA PRO A 378 20.75 -5.03 -6.55
C PRO A 378 22.28 -5.01 -6.71
N PHE A 379 22.93 -6.18 -6.69
CA PHE A 379 24.39 -6.32 -6.79
C PHE A 379 24.87 -6.93 -8.11
N ILE A 380 24.04 -7.73 -8.80
CA ILE A 380 24.38 -8.39 -10.06
C ILE A 380 23.57 -7.73 -11.16
N ASP A 381 24.25 -7.10 -12.12
CA ASP A 381 23.60 -6.44 -13.24
C ASP A 381 23.30 -7.45 -14.36
N HIS A 382 24.23 -8.36 -14.66
CA HIS A 382 24.05 -9.38 -15.71
C HIS A 382 24.53 -10.77 -15.28
N VAL A 383 23.89 -11.79 -15.82
CA VAL A 383 24.34 -13.19 -15.71
C VAL A 383 24.51 -13.77 -17.09
N VAL A 384 25.68 -14.35 -17.35
CA VAL A 384 26.00 -15.08 -18.58
C VAL A 384 25.94 -16.57 -18.30
N ILE A 385 25.25 -17.34 -19.14
CA ILE A 385 25.22 -18.80 -19.07
C ILE A 385 25.70 -19.36 -20.39
N CYS A 386 26.79 -20.13 -20.39
CA CYS A 386 27.29 -20.82 -21.58
C CYS A 386 27.60 -22.30 -21.31
N SER A 387 27.56 -23.07 -22.39
CA SER A 387 27.85 -24.50 -22.39
C SER A 387 29.22 -24.82 -22.99
N ALA A 388 29.72 -26.01 -22.67
CA ALA A 388 30.91 -26.60 -23.23
C ALA A 388 30.71 -28.12 -23.41
N GLN A 389 31.46 -28.71 -24.33
CA GLN A 389 31.40 -30.13 -24.67
C GLN A 389 32.19 -31.04 -23.73
N SER A 390 33.10 -30.46 -22.92
CA SER A 390 33.93 -31.21 -22.00
C SER A 390 34.38 -30.37 -20.81
N VAL A 391 34.75 -31.02 -19.70
CA VAL A 391 35.34 -30.36 -18.51
C VAL A 391 36.56 -29.51 -18.90
N ARG A 392 37.41 -30.04 -19.78
CA ARG A 392 38.57 -29.30 -20.28
C ARG A 392 38.19 -27.99 -20.96
N GLN A 393 37.11 -27.98 -21.74
CA GLN A 393 36.63 -26.77 -22.39
C GLN A 393 35.95 -25.80 -21.40
N VAL A 394 35.24 -26.30 -20.39
CA VAL A 394 34.70 -25.47 -19.29
C VAL A 394 35.82 -24.65 -18.66
N HIS A 395 36.91 -25.29 -18.25
CA HIS A 395 38.05 -24.60 -17.66
C HIS A 395 38.76 -23.70 -18.67
N ALA A 396 38.89 -24.11 -19.93
CA ALA A 396 39.49 -23.26 -20.96
C ALA A 396 38.70 -21.97 -21.20
N ILE A 397 37.36 -22.01 -21.15
CA ILE A 397 36.50 -20.82 -21.23
C ILE A 397 36.67 -19.96 -19.97
N ALA A 398 36.58 -20.55 -18.79
CA ALA A 398 36.70 -19.82 -17.52
C ALA A 398 38.07 -19.13 -17.36
N ASP A 399 39.16 -19.82 -17.70
CA ASP A 399 40.50 -19.27 -17.70
C ASP A 399 40.67 -18.17 -18.74
N ASN A 400 40.07 -18.31 -19.93
CA ASN A 400 40.12 -17.25 -20.95
C ASN A 400 39.38 -15.99 -20.48
N ILE A 401 38.20 -16.15 -19.86
CA ILE A 401 37.47 -15.02 -19.26
C ILE A 401 38.36 -14.34 -18.22
N LYS A 402 38.94 -15.11 -17.30
CA LYS A 402 39.83 -14.60 -16.26
C LYS A 402 41.02 -13.83 -16.84
N ASP A 403 41.69 -14.37 -17.84
CA ASP A 403 42.87 -13.75 -18.44
C ASP A 403 42.48 -12.45 -19.18
N ARG A 404 41.42 -12.50 -20.01
CA ARG A 404 40.93 -11.34 -20.75
C ARG A 404 40.45 -10.21 -19.83
N VAL A 405 39.71 -10.54 -18.77
CA VAL A 405 39.23 -9.56 -17.78
C VAL A 405 40.42 -8.90 -17.05
N LYS A 406 41.43 -9.69 -16.66
CA LYS A 406 42.65 -9.15 -16.02
C LYS A 406 43.49 -8.30 -16.95
N GLU A 407 43.66 -8.69 -18.21
CA GLU A 407 44.38 -7.92 -19.24
C GLU A 407 43.79 -6.51 -19.41
N HIS A 408 42.47 -6.37 -19.23
CA HIS A 408 41.75 -5.10 -19.32
C HIS A 408 41.59 -4.39 -17.96
N GLY A 409 42.27 -4.86 -16.91
CA GLY A 409 42.35 -4.20 -15.60
C GLY A 409 41.13 -4.38 -14.69
N TYR A 410 40.24 -5.32 -15.01
CA TYR A 410 39.08 -5.62 -14.16
C TYR A 410 39.44 -6.60 -13.04
N ALA A 411 38.77 -6.44 -11.90
CA ALA A 411 38.91 -7.34 -10.76
C ALA A 411 38.06 -8.60 -10.95
N ILE A 412 38.55 -9.72 -10.42
CA ILE A 412 37.80 -10.98 -10.33
C ILE A 412 37.56 -11.23 -8.85
N ARG A 413 36.29 -11.30 -8.46
CA ARG A 413 35.89 -11.44 -7.07
C ARG A 413 36.08 -12.86 -6.57
N ALA A 414 35.63 -13.83 -7.36
CA ALA A 414 35.79 -15.25 -7.07
C ALA A 414 35.72 -16.09 -8.35
N ILE A 415 36.32 -17.27 -8.31
CA ILE A 415 36.07 -18.35 -9.28
C ILE A 415 35.78 -19.60 -8.46
N GLU A 416 34.60 -20.19 -8.66
CA GLU A 416 34.18 -21.40 -7.95
C GLU A 416 34.17 -22.60 -8.91
N GLY A 417 34.76 -23.70 -8.46
CA GLY A 417 34.96 -24.92 -9.25
C GLY A 417 36.38 -25.47 -9.08
N SER A 418 36.51 -26.77 -8.81
CA SER A 418 37.80 -27.47 -8.79
C SER A 418 38.22 -27.83 -10.21
N SER A 419 39.45 -28.33 -10.42
CA SER A 419 39.96 -28.71 -11.75
C SER A 419 39.17 -29.81 -12.47
N GLU A 420 38.32 -30.53 -11.75
CA GLU A 420 37.45 -31.60 -12.26
C GLU A 420 35.97 -31.16 -12.32
N SER A 421 35.68 -29.90 -11.99
CA SER A 421 34.30 -29.41 -11.93
C SER A 421 33.68 -29.31 -13.31
N ARG A 422 32.50 -29.92 -13.46
CA ARG A 422 31.69 -29.84 -14.68
C ARG A 422 30.86 -28.54 -14.78
N TRP A 423 30.94 -27.70 -13.76
CA TRP A 423 30.36 -26.37 -13.70
C TRP A 423 31.35 -25.43 -13.00
N VAL A 424 31.68 -24.32 -13.66
CA VAL A 424 32.51 -23.26 -13.09
C VAL A 424 31.71 -21.96 -13.06
N LEU A 425 31.81 -21.23 -11.96
CA LEU A 425 31.25 -19.89 -11.78
C LEU A 425 32.40 -18.89 -11.73
N VAL A 426 32.33 -17.85 -12.57
CA VAL A 426 33.27 -16.72 -12.57
C VAL A 426 32.51 -15.47 -12.11
N ASP A 427 32.86 -14.96 -10.94
CA ASP A 427 32.25 -13.76 -10.34
C ASP A 427 33.12 -12.54 -10.64
N LEU A 428 32.58 -11.65 -11.48
CA LEU A 428 33.19 -10.38 -11.90
C LEU A 428 32.50 -9.18 -11.21
N ASP A 429 32.02 -9.39 -9.98
CA ASP A 429 31.24 -8.48 -9.14
C ASP A 429 29.83 -8.19 -9.67
N SER A 430 29.76 -7.47 -10.79
CA SER A 430 28.49 -7.00 -11.37
C SER A 430 28.03 -7.82 -12.59
N VAL A 431 28.91 -8.72 -13.08
CA VAL A 431 28.62 -9.75 -14.07
C VAL A 431 29.01 -11.11 -13.49
N VAL A 432 28.12 -12.09 -13.57
CA VAL A 432 28.42 -13.47 -13.16
C VAL A 432 28.34 -14.38 -14.37
N VAL A 433 29.36 -15.22 -14.59
CA VAL A 433 29.41 -16.15 -15.72
C VAL A 433 29.36 -17.58 -15.22
N HIS A 434 28.37 -18.34 -15.69
CA HIS A 434 28.27 -19.78 -15.48
C HIS A 434 28.70 -20.53 -16.73
N VAL A 435 29.70 -21.38 -16.58
CA VAL A 435 30.21 -22.24 -17.65
C VAL A 435 29.93 -23.70 -17.28
N PHE A 436 29.06 -24.35 -18.04
CA PHE A 436 28.61 -25.72 -17.78
C PHE A 436 29.12 -26.70 -18.83
N VAL A 437 29.38 -27.95 -18.45
CA VAL A 437 29.29 -29.05 -19.40
C VAL A 437 27.80 -29.23 -19.78
N ASN A 438 27.51 -29.54 -21.04
CA ASN A 438 26.15 -29.67 -21.57
C ASN A 438 25.20 -30.48 -20.66
N GLU A 439 25.61 -31.65 -20.16
CA GLU A 439 24.72 -32.46 -19.32
C GLU A 439 24.42 -31.82 -17.95
N GLU A 440 25.36 -31.07 -17.37
CA GLU A 440 25.13 -30.36 -16.11
C GLU A 440 24.17 -29.18 -16.28
N ARG A 441 24.27 -28.45 -17.40
CA ARG A 441 23.34 -27.37 -17.69
C ARG A 441 21.90 -27.87 -17.77
N GLU A 442 21.69 -29.00 -18.43
CA GLU A 442 20.38 -29.65 -18.53
C GLU A 442 19.90 -30.23 -17.19
N HIS A 443 20.82 -30.55 -16.26
CA HIS A 443 20.48 -30.99 -14.90
C HIS A 443 20.05 -29.84 -14.00
N PHE A 444 20.84 -28.75 -13.95
CA PHE A 444 20.58 -27.62 -13.05
C PHE A 444 19.51 -26.65 -13.57
N GLN A 445 19.39 -26.49 -14.89
CA GLN A 445 18.33 -25.72 -15.55
C GLN A 445 18.12 -24.32 -14.96
N LEU A 446 19.21 -23.56 -14.75
CA LEU A 446 19.14 -22.21 -14.20
C LEU A 446 18.22 -21.29 -15.02
N GLU A 447 18.11 -21.53 -16.32
CA GLU A 447 17.20 -20.81 -17.21
C GLU A 447 15.73 -20.97 -16.84
N LYS A 448 15.32 -22.08 -16.19
CA LYS A 448 13.97 -22.21 -15.64
C LYS A 448 13.75 -21.32 -14.43
N LEU A 449 14.79 -21.12 -13.62
CA LEU A 449 14.74 -20.20 -12.48
C LEU A 449 14.70 -18.73 -12.96
N TYR A 450 15.29 -18.45 -14.12
CA TYR A 450 15.41 -17.11 -14.70
C TYR A 450 14.41 -16.83 -15.84
N ALA A 451 13.39 -17.69 -16.01
CA ALA A 451 12.51 -17.68 -17.18
C ALA A 451 11.74 -16.35 -17.38
N ASP A 452 11.48 -15.63 -16.29
CA ASP A 452 10.76 -14.34 -16.32
C ASP A 452 11.68 -13.13 -16.57
N LEU A 453 13.01 -13.33 -16.68
CA LEU A 453 13.97 -12.26 -16.90
C LEU A 453 14.22 -12.00 -18.40
N PRO A 454 14.43 -10.73 -18.81
CA PRO A 454 14.89 -10.41 -20.15
C PRO A 454 16.24 -11.08 -20.43
N HIS A 455 16.38 -11.70 -21.61
CA HIS A 455 17.63 -12.30 -22.05
C HIS A 455 17.79 -12.22 -23.57
N GLU A 456 19.04 -12.33 -24.02
CA GLU A 456 19.41 -12.34 -25.43
C GLU A 456 20.51 -13.37 -25.74
N ASP A 457 20.64 -13.72 -27.02
CA ASP A 457 21.77 -14.51 -27.52
C ASP A 457 23.07 -13.72 -27.30
N PHE A 458 24.07 -14.38 -26.73
CA PHE A 458 25.33 -13.77 -26.32
C PHE A 458 26.52 -14.26 -27.15
N SER A 459 26.29 -14.68 -28.38
CA SER A 459 27.34 -14.98 -29.36
C SER A 459 27.70 -13.76 -30.22
N LEU A 460 28.96 -13.64 -30.65
CA LEU A 460 29.45 -12.58 -31.55
C LEU A 460 29.10 -12.78 -33.03
#